data_AF-A0A6P5RPV4-F1
#
_entry.id   AF-A0A6P5RPV4-F1
#
_cell.length_a   1.000
_cell.length_b   1.000
_cell.length_c   1.000
_cell.angle_alpha   90.00
_cell.angle_beta   90.00
_cell.angle_gamma   90.00
#
_symmetry.space_group_name_H-M   'P 1'
#
loop_
_entity.id
_entity.type
_entity.pdbx_description
1 polymer ?
#
loop_
_entity_poly.entity_id
_entity_poly.type
_entity_poly.pdbx_seq_one_letter_code
_entity_poly.pdbx_strand_id
1 'polypeptide(L)' 'MAEYWEKAEFPFHVIPKFGALRIAGGTIKGYGCPGLSITASAFATAEIARVDASCSTFFLVHSSLAMLTIVRMDFQLSC' A
#
# COMPACT_ATOMS: atom_id res chain seq x y z
N MET A 1 4.47 -11.82 -13.67
CA MET A 1 4.95 -10.43 -13.69
C MET A 1 5.65 -10.08 -14.99
N ALA A 2 6.62 -10.88 -15.47
CA ALA A 2 7.33 -10.61 -16.73
C ALA A 2 6.40 -10.30 -17.93
N GLU A 3 5.32 -11.06 -18.12
CA GLU A 3 4.36 -10.80 -19.21
C GLU A 3 3.63 -9.46 -19.12
N TYR A 4 3.27 -9.04 -17.90
CA TYR A 4 2.60 -7.75 -17.66
C TYR A 4 3.58 -6.58 -17.78
N TRP A 5 4.81 -6.81 -17.31
CA TRP A 5 5.88 -5.82 -17.38
C TRP A 5 6.25 -5.51 -18.83
N GLU A 6 6.42 -6.54 -19.67
CA GLU A 6 6.73 -6.38 -21.10
C GLU A 6 5.62 -5.66 -21.87
N LYS A 7 4.36 -5.91 -21.50
CA LYS A 7 3.18 -5.29 -22.15
C LYS A 7 2.83 -3.91 -21.59
N ALA A 8 3.55 -3.42 -20.58
CA ALA A 8 3.19 -2.21 -19.82
C ALA A 8 1.74 -2.24 -19.28
N GLU A 9 1.26 -3.43 -18.90
CA GLU A 9 -0.09 -3.64 -18.37
C GLU A 9 -0.05 -3.86 -16.86
N PHE A 10 -1.08 -3.38 -16.15
CA PHE A 10 -1.16 -3.57 -14.70
C PHE A 10 -1.95 -4.85 -14.35
N PRO A 11 -1.44 -5.71 -13.46
CA PRO A 11 -2.13 -6.93 -13.05
C PRO A 11 -3.22 -6.66 -11.99
N PHE A 12 -4.39 -6.18 -12.42
CA PHE A 12 -5.52 -5.83 -11.52
C PHE A 12 -6.00 -6.97 -10.60
N HIS A 13 -5.83 -8.23 -11.02
CA HIS A 13 -6.20 -9.40 -10.22
C HIS A 13 -5.39 -9.55 -8.91
N VAL A 14 -4.27 -8.82 -8.76
CA VAL A 14 -3.45 -8.83 -7.54
C VAL A 14 -4.00 -7.89 -6.47
N ILE A 15 -4.75 -6.85 -6.84
CA ILE A 15 -5.28 -5.85 -5.90
C ILE A 15 -6.10 -6.48 -4.76
N PRO A 16 -7.05 -7.41 -5.01
CA PRO A 16 -7.81 -8.02 -3.93
C PRO A 16 -6.94 -8.84 -2.96
N LYS A 17 -5.84 -9.43 -3.47
CA LYS A 17 -4.90 -10.20 -2.64
C LYS A 17 -4.12 -9.28 -1.69
N PHE A 18 -3.72 -8.09 -2.15
CA PHE A 18 -3.12 -7.09 -1.28
C PHE A 18 -4.08 -6.62 -0.18
N GLY A 19 -5.37 -6.47 -0.49
CA GLY A 19 -6.41 -6.18 0.50
C GLY A 19 -6.57 -7.30 1.53
N ALA A 20 -6.61 -8.56 1.08
CA ALA A 20 -6.73 -9.74 1.95
C ALA A 20 -5.53 -9.90 2.90
N LEU A 21 -4.32 -9.53 2.45
CA LEU A 21 -3.11 -9.54 3.28
C LEU A 21 -3.09 -8.46 4.38
N ARG A 22 -4.04 -7.51 4.36
CA ARG A 22 -4.15 -6.42 5.35
C ARG A 22 -2.85 -5.64 5.55
N ILE A 23 -2.13 -5.38 4.47
CA ILE A 23 -0.93 -4.52 4.49
C ILE A 23 -1.23 -3.08 4.03
N ALA A 24 -2.32 -2.88 3.29
CA ALA A 24 -2.74 -1.57 2.82
C ALA A 24 -3.14 -0.68 4.01
N GLY A 25 -2.68 0.57 3.99
CA GLY A 25 -2.85 1.51 5.11
C GLY A 25 -1.72 1.50 6.14
N GLY A 26 -0.73 0.59 6.02
CA GLY A 26 0.54 0.65 6.74
C GLY A 26 0.40 0.96 8.23
N THR A 27 0.88 2.14 8.64
CA THR A 27 0.93 2.58 10.04
C THR A 27 -0.36 3.26 10.55
N ILE A 28 -1.36 3.44 9.69
CA ILE A 28 -2.62 4.11 10.03
C ILE A 28 -3.41 3.24 11.03
N LYS A 29 -3.82 3.84 12.13
CA LYS A 29 -4.68 3.22 13.15
C LYS A 29 -6.13 3.67 12.96
N GLY A 30 -7.08 2.75 13.12
CA GLY A 30 -8.51 3.01 12.89
C GLY A 30 -8.92 2.88 11.42
N TYR A 31 -10.13 3.31 11.06
CA TYR A 31 -10.66 3.30 9.68
C TYR A 31 -10.57 1.94 8.94
N GLY A 32 -10.54 0.83 9.67
CA GLY A 32 -10.34 -0.52 9.10
C GLY A 32 -8.89 -0.84 8.70
N CYS A 33 -7.95 0.08 8.91
CA CYS A 33 -6.53 -0.06 8.59
C CYS A 33 -5.77 -0.95 9.60
N PRO A 34 -4.62 -1.53 9.20
CA PRO A 34 -3.94 -2.55 10.00
C PRO A 34 -3.12 -2.01 11.18
N GLY A 35 -2.80 -0.71 11.23
CA GLY A 35 -2.07 -0.11 12.36
C GLY A 35 -0.69 -0.71 12.62
N LEU A 36 0.04 -1.10 11.56
CA LEU A 36 1.34 -1.75 11.65
C LEU A 36 2.39 -0.84 12.29
N SER A 37 3.45 -1.46 12.82
CA SER A 37 4.66 -0.70 13.16
C SER A 37 5.32 -0.16 11.88
N ILE A 38 6.05 0.94 12.01
CA ILE A 38 6.75 1.53 10.85
C ILE A 38 7.73 0.55 10.22
N THR A 39 8.40 -0.26 11.04
CA THR A 39 9.32 -1.31 10.60
C THR A 39 8.58 -2.41 9.84
N ALA A 40 7.44 -2.88 10.35
CA ALA A 40 6.65 -3.90 9.66
C ALA A 40 6.12 -3.40 8.31
N SER A 41 5.66 -2.15 8.24
CA SER A 41 5.24 -1.52 6.98
C SER A 41 6.40 -1.38 6.00
N ALA A 42 7.60 -1.04 6.47
CA ALA A 42 8.79 -0.92 5.63
C ALA A 42 9.24 -2.28 5.06
N PHE A 43 9.25 -3.34 5.88
CA PHE A 43 9.55 -4.69 5.42
C PHE A 43 8.52 -5.20 4.41
N ALA A 44 7.22 -4.92 4.63
CA ALA A 44 6.18 -5.29 3.66
C ALA A 44 6.42 -4.62 2.29
N THR A 45 6.74 -3.32 2.28
CA THR A 45 7.10 -2.61 1.04
C THR A 45 8.36 -3.19 0.40
N ALA A 46 9.40 -3.47 1.19
CA ALA A 46 10.65 -4.04 0.69
C ALA A 46 10.44 -5.42 0.04
N GLU A 47 9.64 -6.29 0.63
CA GLU A 47 9.33 -7.61 0.07
C GLU A 47 8.51 -7.53 -1.23
N ILE A 48 7.62 -6.55 -1.36
CA ILE A 48 6.90 -6.32 -2.62
C ILE A 48 7.87 -5.81 -3.69
N ALA A 49 8.71 -4.83 -3.34
CA ALA A 49 9.70 -4.25 -4.24
C ALA A 49 10.73 -5.29 -4.74
N ARG A 50 11.06 -6.28 -3.89
CA ARG A 50 11.93 -7.40 -4.25
C ARG A 50 11.40 -8.22 -5.42
N VAL A 51 10.07 -8.31 -5.57
CA VAL A 51 9.42 -9.06 -6.66
C VAL A 51 9.14 -8.17 -7.86
N ASP A 52 8.55 -6.99 -7.62
CA ASP A 52 8.21 -6.05 -8.68
C ASP A 52 8.12 -4.61 -8.16
N ALA A 53 8.93 -3.73 -8.77
CA ALA A 53 8.98 -2.32 -8.40
C ALA A 53 7.69 -1.56 -8.78
N SER A 54 6.98 -1.96 -9.84
CA SER A 54 5.73 -1.33 -10.27
C SER A 54 4.60 -1.56 -9.27
N CYS A 55 4.43 -2.80 -8.80
CA CYS A 55 3.49 -3.16 -7.74
C CYS A 55 3.84 -2.48 -6.42
N SER A 56 5.13 -2.39 -6.06
CA SER A 56 5.57 -1.64 -4.88
C SER A 56 5.19 -0.17 -4.97
N THR A 57 5.37 0.45 -6.14
CA THR A 57 5.03 1.86 -6.35
C THR A 57 3.52 2.08 -6.24
N PHE A 58 2.71 1.23 -6.88
CA PHE A 58 1.26 1.26 -6.72
C PHE A 58 0.84 1.17 -5.25
N PHE A 59 1.40 0.21 -4.51
CA PHE A 59 1.11 0.01 -3.10
C PHE A 59 1.48 1.22 -2.23
N LEU A 60 2.65 1.81 -2.48
CA LEU A 60 3.17 2.95 -1.73
C LEU A 60 2.34 4.22 -2.00
N VAL A 61 1.98 4.48 -3.26
CA VAL A 61 1.11 5.63 -3.61
C VAL A 61 -0.26 5.48 -2.93
N HIS A 62 -0.84 4.29 -2.95
CA HIS A 62 -2.14 4.07 -2.32
C HIS A 62 -2.08 4.22 -0.80
N SER A 63 -1.15 3.51 -0.14
CA SER A 63 -1.09 3.45 1.33
C SER A 63 -0.40 4.66 1.97
N SER A 64 0.72 5.10 1.43
CA SER A 64 1.58 6.11 2.06
C SER A 64 1.35 7.53 1.55
N LEU A 65 0.77 7.71 0.34
CA LEU A 65 0.38 9.04 -0.15
C LEU A 65 -1.12 9.26 0.04
N ALA A 66 -1.97 8.49 -0.62
CA ALA A 66 -3.41 8.77 -0.62
C ALA A 66 -4.04 8.57 0.77
N MET A 67 -3.97 7.35 1.32
CA MET A 67 -4.59 7.05 2.62
C MET A 67 -3.99 7.87 3.76
N LEU A 68 -2.66 8.02 3.78
CA LEU A 68 -1.99 8.80 4.82
C LEU A 68 -2.37 10.28 4.77
N THR A 69 -2.50 10.86 3.57
CA THR A 69 -2.92 12.27 3.41
C THR A 69 -4.36 12.46 3.89
N ILE A 70 -5.27 11.55 3.54
CA ILE A 70 -6.67 11.59 4.00
C ILE A 70 -6.73 11.58 5.53
N VAL A 71 -6.04 10.62 6.17
CA VAL A 71 -6.04 10.50 7.64
C VAL A 71 -5.43 11.74 8.30
N ARG A 72 -4.37 12.30 7.72
CA ARG A 72 -3.72 13.50 8.25
C ARG A 72 -4.60 14.74 8.12
N MET A 73 -5.34 14.88 7.02
CA MET A 73 -6.29 15.98 6.83
C MET A 73 -7.52 15.83 7.72
N ASP A 74 -8.07 14.62 7.87
CA ASP A 74 -9.20 14.33 8.76
C ASP A 74 -8.86 14.65 10.23
N PHE A 75 -7.65 14.29 10.67
CA PHE A 75 -7.16 14.66 12.00
C PHE A 75 -7.05 16.19 12.21
N GLN A 76 -6.72 16.94 11.14
CA GLN A 76 -6.69 18.40 11.21
C GLN A 76 -8.09 19.04 11.25
N LEU A 77 -9.11 18.37 10.71
CA LEU A 77 -10.49 18.86 10.71
C LEU A 77 -11.26 18.53 12.00
N SER A 78 -10.81 17.52 12.75
CA SER A 78 -11.39 17.15 14.06
C SER A 78 -10.76 17.89 15.26
N CYS A 79 -9.76 18.74 15.04
CA CYS A 79 -9.09 19.56 16.06
C CYS A 79 -9.39 21.05 15.84
#